data_AF-A0A7R6WMV3-F1
#
_entry.id   AF-A0A7R6WMV3-F1
#
_cell.length_a   1.000
_cell.length_b   1.000
_cell.length_c   1.000
_cell.angle_alpha   90.00
_cell.angle_beta   90.00
_cell.angle_gamma   90.00
#
_symmetry.space_group_name_H-M   'P 1'
#
loop_
_entity.id
_entity.type
_entity.pdbx_description
1 polymer ?
#
loop_
_entity_poly.entity_id
_entity_poly.type
_entity_poly.pdbx_seq_one_letter_code
_entity_poly.pdbx_strand_id
1 'polypeptide(L)'
;MNHDSYDNAYIGDILNSVKTIAMVGASANDVRPSYFVLKYLLAKGFSVFPINPGQAGKEILGRMTYARLADIPEPIDMVDIFRAATAVPGIVDEVLRLDPLPKVIWMQLGVRHDEAAARAEAAGIKVVMNRCPKIEYGKLSGEIGWTGVNSGVLSSKKPLMRQGFQSFGVRQK
;
A
#
# COMPACT_ATOMS: atom_id res chain seq x y z
N MET A 1 -15.93 5.98 -7.45
CA MET A 1 -15.03 6.36 -8.57
C MET A 1 -15.08 5.27 -9.65
N ASN A 2 -14.59 5.47 -10.89
CA ASN A 2 -14.32 4.31 -11.77
C ASN A 2 -12.94 3.74 -11.38
N HIS A 3 -12.90 2.46 -11.01
CA HIS A 3 -11.71 1.80 -10.47
C HIS A 3 -10.94 0.94 -11.49
N ASP A 4 -11.27 1.04 -12.78
CA ASP A 4 -10.59 0.32 -13.85
C ASP A 4 -9.25 0.96 -14.22
N SER A 5 -9.18 2.30 -14.15
CA SER A 5 -7.98 3.10 -14.39
C SER A 5 -7.81 4.17 -13.31
N TYR A 6 -6.56 4.58 -13.07
CA TYR A 6 -6.24 5.68 -12.15
C TYR A 6 -5.22 6.59 -12.83
N ASP A 7 -5.42 7.89 -12.68
CA ASP A 7 -4.43 8.87 -13.13
C ASP A 7 -3.15 8.74 -12.30
N ASN A 8 -2.00 8.87 -12.98
CA ASN A 8 -0.70 8.85 -12.33
C ASN A 8 -0.58 9.92 -11.23
N ALA A 9 -1.24 11.07 -11.40
CA ALA A 9 -1.29 12.12 -10.40
C ALA A 9 -2.02 11.67 -9.12
N TYR A 10 -3.18 11.02 -9.26
CA TYR A 10 -3.94 10.49 -8.12
C TYR A 10 -3.14 9.48 -7.30
N ILE A 11 -2.49 8.53 -7.99
CA ILE A 11 -1.62 7.54 -7.37
C ILE A 11 -0.39 8.20 -6.73
N GLY A 12 0.23 9.16 -7.43
CA GLY A 12 1.37 9.91 -6.92
C GLY A 12 1.04 10.67 -5.63
N ASP A 13 -0.10 11.36 -5.58
CA ASP A 13 -0.56 12.11 -4.41
C ASP A 13 -0.80 11.21 -3.19
N ILE A 14 -1.37 10.02 -3.42
CA ILE A 14 -1.52 9.01 -2.36
C ILE A 14 -0.14 8.60 -1.83
N LEU A 15 0.76 8.15 -2.70
CA LEU A 15 2.09 7.66 -2.29
C LEU A 15 2.95 8.77 -1.64
N ASN A 16 2.68 10.04 -1.98
CA ASN A 16 3.34 11.19 -1.39
C ASN A 16 2.82 11.56 0.00
N SER A 17 1.50 11.43 0.22
CA SER A 17 0.84 11.81 1.48
C SER A 17 0.90 10.72 2.56
N VAL A 18 0.89 9.45 2.16
CA VAL A 18 0.91 8.30 3.07
C VAL A 18 2.32 8.14 3.65
N LYS A 19 2.45 8.01 4.98
CA LYS A 19 3.69 7.65 5.68
C LYS A 19 3.60 6.27 6.33
N THR A 20 2.45 5.98 6.95
CA THR A 20 2.17 4.75 7.68
C THR A 20 1.24 3.82 6.91
N ILE A 21 1.61 2.54 6.79
CA ILE A 21 0.85 1.53 6.05
C ILE A 21 0.57 0.34 6.96
N ALA A 22 -0.70 -0.05 7.10
CA ALA A 22 -1.07 -1.33 7.69
C ALA A 22 -1.27 -2.37 6.58
N MET A 23 -0.48 -3.45 6.58
CA MET A 23 -0.53 -4.49 5.56
C MET A 23 -1.32 -5.71 6.04
N VAL A 24 -2.58 -5.81 5.64
CA VAL A 24 -3.50 -6.88 6.01
C VAL A 24 -3.24 -8.13 5.17
N GLY A 25 -2.94 -9.25 5.84
CA GLY A 25 -2.56 -10.49 5.18
C GLY A 25 -1.06 -10.61 4.92
N ALA A 26 -0.24 -9.89 5.68
CA ALA A 26 1.21 -10.02 5.61
C ALA A 26 1.66 -11.47 5.92
N SER A 27 2.68 -11.95 5.23
CA SER A 27 3.22 -13.32 5.40
C SER A 27 4.73 -13.27 5.60
N ALA A 28 5.24 -14.14 6.47
CA ALA A 28 6.67 -14.36 6.67
C ALA A 28 7.30 -15.24 5.57
N ASN A 29 6.48 -15.87 4.72
CA ASN A 29 6.95 -16.70 3.62
C ASN A 29 7.48 -15.80 2.49
N ASP A 30 8.76 -15.96 2.17
CA ASP A 30 9.49 -15.13 1.22
C ASP A 30 9.04 -15.31 -0.24
N VAL A 31 8.31 -16.36 -0.59
CA VAL A 31 7.73 -16.53 -1.93
C VAL A 31 6.37 -15.81 -2.08
N ARG A 32 5.79 -15.29 -1.00
CA ARG A 32 4.48 -14.61 -1.05
C ARG A 32 4.64 -13.15 -1.52
N PRO A 33 3.74 -12.66 -2.40
CA PRO A 33 3.76 -11.25 -2.85
C PRO A 33 3.79 -10.23 -1.72
N SER A 34 3.04 -10.47 -0.63
CA SER A 34 3.02 -9.60 0.55
C SER A 34 4.40 -9.40 1.17
N TYR A 35 5.26 -10.43 1.17
CA TYR A 35 6.61 -10.34 1.74
C TYR A 35 7.48 -9.40 0.92
N PHE A 36 7.45 -9.53 -0.42
CA PHE A 36 8.21 -8.65 -1.32
C PHE A 36 7.73 -7.20 -1.26
N VAL A 37 6.42 -6.97 -1.19
CA VAL A 37 5.86 -5.61 -1.09
C VAL A 37 6.22 -4.99 0.26
N LEU A 38 6.12 -5.74 1.36
CA LEU A 38 6.55 -5.28 2.69
C LEU A 38 8.01 -4.87 2.68
N LYS A 39 8.91 -5.74 2.19
CA LYS A 39 10.35 -5.46 2.07
C LYS A 39 10.61 -4.20 1.24
N TYR A 40 9.94 -4.06 0.11
CA TYR A 40 10.10 -2.90 -0.78
C TYR A 40 9.66 -1.59 -0.11
N LEU A 41 8.47 -1.57 0.49
CA LEU A 41 7.94 -0.37 1.14
C LEU A 41 8.80 0.07 2.34
N LEU A 42 9.31 -0.89 3.14
CA LEU A 42 10.28 -0.59 4.20
C LEU A 42 11.56 0.04 3.62
N ALA A 43 12.12 -0.52 2.54
CA ALA A 43 13.30 0.03 1.88
C ALA A 43 13.05 1.43 1.27
N LYS A 44 11.80 1.79 0.96
CA LYS A 44 11.41 3.13 0.52
C LYS A 44 11.16 4.11 1.66
N GLY A 45 11.26 3.67 2.91
CA GLY A 45 11.12 4.50 4.10
C GLY A 45 9.66 4.74 4.50
N PHE A 46 8.76 3.80 4.18
CA PHE A 46 7.42 3.76 4.77
C PHE A 46 7.47 3.05 6.13
N SER A 47 6.63 3.49 7.06
CA SER A 47 6.37 2.74 8.29
C SER A 47 5.30 1.70 8.00
N VAL A 48 5.68 0.43 7.85
CA VAL A 48 4.74 -0.64 7.50
C VAL A 48 4.49 -1.59 8.68
N PHE A 49 3.23 -1.70 9.09
CA PHE A 49 2.76 -2.58 10.15
C PHE A 49 2.13 -3.85 9.56
N PRO A 50 2.76 -5.02 9.68
CA PRO A 50 2.20 -6.26 9.18
C PRO A 50 1.02 -6.70 10.07
N ILE A 51 -0.09 -7.10 9.45
CA ILE A 51 -1.26 -7.64 10.14
C ILE A 51 -1.52 -9.06 9.66
N ASN A 52 -1.45 -9.99 10.60
CA ASN A 52 -1.79 -11.40 10.41
C ASN A 52 -2.09 -12.07 11.76
N PRO A 53 -3.35 -12.43 12.06
CA PRO A 53 -3.71 -13.12 13.30
C PRO A 53 -2.89 -14.38 13.58
N GLY A 54 -2.53 -15.15 12.53
CA GLY A 54 -1.76 -16.39 12.68
C GLY A 54 -0.26 -16.17 12.95
N GLN A 55 0.22 -14.93 12.87
CA GLN A 55 1.62 -14.57 13.16
C GLN A 55 1.72 -13.44 14.20
N ALA A 56 0.62 -13.14 14.91
CA ALA A 56 0.59 -12.08 15.90
C ALA A 56 1.67 -12.29 16.99
N GLY A 57 2.36 -11.21 17.37
CA GLY A 57 3.45 -11.24 18.36
C GLY A 57 4.80 -11.70 17.80
N LYS A 58 4.90 -12.02 16.50
CA LYS A 58 6.16 -12.33 15.83
C LYS A 58 6.60 -11.21 14.91
N GLU A 59 7.86 -11.22 14.51
CA GLU A 59 8.40 -10.27 13.56
C GLU A 59 8.38 -10.79 12.13
N ILE A 60 8.05 -9.91 11.18
CA ILE A 60 8.27 -10.11 9.75
C ILE A 60 9.15 -8.96 9.29
N LEU A 61 10.35 -9.26 8.78
CA LEU A 61 11.32 -8.25 8.31
C LEU A 61 11.65 -7.19 9.39
N GLY A 62 11.77 -7.61 10.65
CA GLY A 62 12.06 -6.73 11.79
C GLY A 62 10.89 -5.84 12.21
N ARG A 63 9.67 -6.12 11.76
CA ARG A 63 8.44 -5.42 12.15
C ARG A 63 7.54 -6.34 12.95
N MET A 64 7.09 -5.88 14.11
CA MET A 64 6.10 -6.58 14.93
C MET A 64 4.80 -6.80 14.15
N THR A 65 4.28 -8.02 14.19
CA THR A 65 3.04 -8.40 13.53
C THR A 65 1.87 -8.34 14.49
N TYR A 66 0.80 -7.67 14.08
CA TYR A 66 -0.42 -7.47 14.86
C TYR A 66 -1.51 -8.42 14.39
N ALA A 67 -2.45 -8.73 15.29
CA ALA A 67 -3.61 -9.54 14.94
C ALA A 67 -4.67 -8.70 14.20
N ARG A 68 -4.92 -7.47 14.67
CA ARG A 68 -5.98 -6.60 14.17
C ARG A 68 -5.47 -5.19 13.88
N LEU A 69 -6.22 -4.46 13.08
CA LEU A 69 -5.92 -3.05 12.77
C LEU A 69 -5.87 -2.17 14.03
N ALA A 70 -6.79 -2.40 14.97
CA ALA A 70 -6.91 -1.63 16.21
C ALA A 70 -5.77 -1.88 17.22
N ASP A 71 -4.94 -2.91 17.00
CA ASP A 71 -3.82 -3.22 17.91
C ASP A 71 -2.55 -2.38 17.57
N ILE A 72 -2.58 -1.63 16.46
CA ILE A 72 -1.45 -0.79 16.03
C ILE A 72 -1.38 0.46 16.91
N PRO A 73 -0.22 0.77 17.52
CA PRO A 73 -0.09 1.87 18.49
C PRO A 73 -0.01 3.27 17.86
N GLU A 74 0.00 3.37 16.53
CA GLU A 74 0.18 4.60 15.77
C GLU A 74 -0.93 4.80 14.73
N PRO A 75 -1.28 6.06 14.38
CA PRO A 75 -2.21 6.37 13.31
C PRO A 75 -1.80 5.73 11.96
N ILE A 76 -2.78 5.16 11.26
CA ILE A 76 -2.59 4.50 9.97
C ILE A 76 -3.03 5.45 8.86
N ASP A 77 -2.15 5.76 7.90
CA ASP A 77 -2.55 6.56 6.72
C ASP A 77 -3.20 5.69 5.64
N MET A 78 -2.69 4.48 5.42
CA MET A 78 -3.14 3.56 4.38
C MET A 78 -3.29 2.12 4.87
N VAL A 79 -4.36 1.46 4.47
CA VAL A 79 -4.55 0.01 4.68
C VAL A 79 -4.38 -0.73 3.36
N ASP A 80 -3.34 -1.57 3.27
CA ASP A 80 -2.97 -2.36 2.10
C ASP A 80 -3.42 -3.83 2.26
N ILE A 81 -4.32 -4.29 1.40
CA ILE A 81 -5.07 -5.54 1.58
C ILE A 81 -4.57 -6.64 0.63
N PHE A 82 -3.97 -7.69 1.20
CA PHE A 82 -3.55 -8.94 0.53
C PHE A 82 -4.50 -10.12 0.78
N ARG A 83 -5.69 -9.87 1.32
CA ARG A 83 -6.72 -10.90 1.53
C ARG A 83 -7.65 -11.00 0.32
N ALA A 84 -8.35 -12.13 0.21
CA ALA A 84 -9.33 -12.34 -0.86
C ALA A 84 -10.42 -11.26 -0.85
N ALA A 85 -10.99 -10.97 -2.01
CA ALA A 85 -12.05 -9.97 -2.18
C ALA A 85 -13.23 -10.15 -1.22
N THR A 86 -13.59 -11.41 -0.91
CA THR A 86 -14.66 -11.75 0.05
C THR A 86 -14.38 -11.29 1.49
N ALA A 87 -13.12 -11.06 1.86
CA ALA A 87 -12.75 -10.55 3.18
C ALA A 87 -12.77 -9.01 3.25
N VAL A 88 -12.82 -8.32 2.10
CA VAL A 88 -12.74 -6.86 2.03
C VAL A 88 -13.84 -6.17 2.82
N PRO A 89 -15.13 -6.56 2.75
CA PRO A 89 -16.19 -5.89 3.51
C PRO A 89 -15.90 -5.82 5.02
N GLY A 90 -15.48 -6.93 5.61
CA GLY A 90 -15.13 -7.00 7.03
C GLY A 90 -13.91 -6.15 7.39
N ILE A 91 -12.91 -6.10 6.49
CA ILE A 91 -11.74 -5.22 6.68
C ILE A 91 -12.16 -3.75 6.59
N VAL A 92 -13.04 -3.38 5.66
CA VAL A 92 -13.57 -2.01 5.56
C VAL A 92 -14.36 -1.65 6.83
N ASP A 93 -15.17 -2.58 7.37
CA ASP A 93 -15.85 -2.35 8.66
C ASP A 93 -14.87 -2.11 9.81
N GLU A 94 -13.75 -2.84 9.87
CA GLU A 94 -12.69 -2.58 10.85
C GLU A 94 -12.06 -1.21 10.65
N VAL A 95 -11.76 -0.84 9.40
CA VAL A 95 -11.16 0.45 9.05
C VAL A 95 -12.05 1.61 9.48
N LEU A 96 -13.37 1.52 9.23
CA LEU A 96 -14.34 2.56 9.58
C LEU A 96 -14.53 2.74 11.09
N ARG A 97 -14.04 1.81 11.92
CA ARG A 97 -14.06 1.91 13.38
C ARG A 97 -12.77 2.50 13.97
N LEU A 98 -11.75 2.72 13.15
CA LEU A 98 -10.50 3.32 13.61
C LEU A 98 -10.66 4.82 13.83
N ASP A 99 -9.98 5.31 14.86
CA ASP A 99 -9.85 6.73 15.14
C ASP A 99 -8.36 7.02 15.45
N PRO A 100 -7.65 7.81 14.62
CA PRO A 100 -8.15 8.50 13.42
C PRO A 100 -8.42 7.56 12.24
N LEU A 101 -9.36 7.97 11.39
CA LEU A 101 -9.71 7.24 10.17
C LEU A 101 -8.55 7.24 9.16
N PRO A 102 -8.18 6.08 8.57
CA PRO A 102 -7.20 6.03 7.49
C PRO A 102 -7.65 6.84 6.27
N LYS A 103 -6.68 7.45 5.60
CA LYS A 103 -6.92 8.28 4.40
C LYS A 103 -7.14 7.42 3.16
N VAL A 104 -6.61 6.19 3.14
CA VAL A 104 -6.55 5.35 1.95
C VAL A 104 -6.81 3.88 2.28
N ILE A 105 -7.64 3.23 1.46
CA ILE A 105 -7.71 1.77 1.36
C ILE A 105 -7.16 1.36 0.01
N TRP A 106 -6.20 0.43 0.04
CA TRP A 106 -5.51 -0.07 -1.13
C TRP A 106 -5.71 -1.58 -1.25
N MET A 107 -6.40 -2.02 -2.30
CA MET A 107 -6.62 -3.44 -2.58
C MET A 107 -5.64 -3.91 -3.64
N GLN A 108 -4.89 -4.97 -3.30
CA GLN A 108 -3.84 -5.52 -4.15
C GLN A 108 -4.34 -6.08 -5.48
N LEU A 109 -3.39 -6.47 -6.34
CA LEU A 109 -3.69 -7.16 -7.60
C LEU A 109 -4.61 -8.37 -7.38
N GLY A 110 -5.67 -8.46 -8.18
CA GLY A 110 -6.69 -9.49 -8.07
C GLY A 110 -7.71 -9.28 -6.94
N VAL A 111 -7.58 -8.21 -6.15
CA VAL A 111 -8.52 -7.86 -5.08
C VAL A 111 -9.35 -6.65 -5.51
N ARG A 112 -10.66 -6.87 -5.68
CA ARG A 112 -11.64 -5.85 -6.03
C ARG A 112 -12.97 -6.13 -5.32
N HIS A 113 -13.57 -5.10 -4.74
CA HIS A 113 -14.92 -5.17 -4.18
C HIS A 113 -15.61 -3.80 -4.25
N ASP A 114 -16.43 -3.58 -5.28
CA ASP A 114 -16.98 -2.26 -5.60
C ASP A 114 -17.91 -1.70 -4.52
N GLU A 115 -18.76 -2.51 -3.90
CA GLU A 115 -19.67 -2.04 -2.84
C GLU A 115 -18.90 -1.57 -1.60
N ALA A 116 -17.92 -2.35 -1.13
CA ALA A 116 -17.06 -1.99 -0.01
C ALA A 116 -16.23 -0.74 -0.31
N ALA A 117 -15.75 -0.58 -1.56
CA ALA A 117 -15.09 0.63 -2.02
C ALA A 117 -16.04 1.84 -1.93
N ALA A 118 -17.27 1.75 -2.44
CA ALA A 118 -18.24 2.83 -2.38
C ALA A 118 -18.57 3.26 -0.94
N ARG A 119 -18.68 2.31 0.00
CA ARG A 119 -18.86 2.63 1.42
C ARG A 119 -17.67 3.36 2.03
N ALA A 120 -16.44 2.94 1.70
CA ALA A 120 -15.23 3.62 2.17
C ALA A 120 -15.12 5.04 1.59
N GLU A 121 -15.43 5.20 0.30
CA GLU A 121 -15.47 6.51 -0.37
C GLU A 121 -16.51 7.44 0.26
N ALA A 122 -17.69 6.92 0.63
CA ALA A 122 -18.73 7.69 1.32
C ALA A 122 -18.29 8.19 2.71
N ALA A 123 -17.33 7.52 3.34
CA ALA A 123 -16.70 7.95 4.59
C ALA A 123 -15.50 8.91 4.37
N GLY A 124 -15.22 9.32 3.13
CA GLY A 124 -14.12 10.22 2.78
C GLY A 124 -12.76 9.53 2.60
N ILE A 125 -12.72 8.20 2.54
CA ILE A 125 -11.49 7.43 2.33
C ILE A 125 -11.22 7.29 0.83
N LYS A 126 -9.99 7.58 0.39
CA LYS A 126 -9.57 7.29 -0.99
C LYS A 126 -9.42 5.79 -1.20
N VAL A 127 -9.94 5.26 -2.31
CA VAL A 127 -9.84 3.84 -2.64
C VAL A 127 -9.00 3.63 -3.89
N VAL A 128 -8.13 2.63 -3.84
CA VAL A 128 -7.43 2.06 -5.00
C VAL A 128 -7.67 0.56 -5.00
N MET A 129 -8.07 -0.01 -6.14
CA MET A 129 -8.32 -1.44 -6.31
C MET A 129 -7.50 -2.02 -7.45
N ASN A 130 -7.18 -3.32 -7.33
CA ASN A 130 -6.43 -4.06 -8.34
C ASN A 130 -5.13 -3.36 -8.77
N ARG A 131 -4.35 -2.84 -7.81
CA ARG A 131 -3.04 -2.22 -8.04
C ARG A 131 -2.06 -2.66 -6.97
N CYS A 132 -0.77 -2.69 -7.31
CA CYS A 132 0.29 -2.96 -6.34
C CYS A 132 1.08 -1.67 -6.06
N PRO A 133 1.20 -1.20 -4.81
CA PRO A 133 1.91 0.03 -4.49
C PRO A 133 3.40 -0.09 -4.82
N LYS A 134 4.01 -1.29 -4.78
CA LYS A 134 5.38 -1.51 -5.26
C LYS A 134 5.51 -1.23 -6.77
N ILE A 135 4.57 -1.73 -7.57
CA ILE A 135 4.58 -1.55 -9.03
C ILE A 135 4.29 -0.09 -9.37
N GLU A 136 3.26 0.50 -8.76
CA GLU A 136 2.90 1.91 -8.96
C GLU A 136 4.02 2.85 -8.52
N TYR A 137 4.66 2.60 -7.38
CA TYR A 137 5.80 3.39 -6.95
C TYR A 137 6.96 3.26 -7.93
N GLY A 138 7.32 2.04 -8.35
CA GLY A 138 8.40 1.81 -9.31
C GLY A 138 8.12 2.41 -10.69
N LYS A 139 6.85 2.45 -11.11
CA LYS A 139 6.38 3.13 -12.32
C LYS A 139 6.58 4.63 -12.23
N LEU A 140 6.12 5.25 -11.15
CA LEU A 140 6.15 6.70 -10.96
C LEU A 140 7.54 7.23 -10.60
N SER A 141 8.39 6.42 -9.97
CA SER A 141 9.78 6.77 -9.66
C SER A 141 10.73 6.59 -10.86
N GLY A 142 10.28 5.89 -11.90
CA GLY A 142 11.07 5.54 -13.09
C GLY A 142 11.93 4.28 -12.94
N GLU A 143 11.90 3.62 -11.78
CA GLU A 143 12.74 2.44 -11.49
C GLU A 143 12.45 1.23 -12.39
N ILE A 144 11.18 0.97 -12.68
CA ILE A 144 10.84 -0.19 -13.53
C ILE A 144 11.30 0.00 -14.98
N GLY A 145 11.49 1.26 -15.41
CA GLY A 145 12.05 1.59 -16.71
C GLY A 145 13.49 1.09 -16.88
N TRP A 146 14.28 1.06 -15.81
CA TRP A 146 15.65 0.53 -15.85
C TRP A 146 15.72 -0.96 -16.13
N THR A 147 14.69 -1.69 -15.72
CA THR A 147 14.55 -3.12 -16.03
C THR A 147 13.92 -3.36 -17.41
N GLY A 148 13.79 -2.32 -18.24
CA GLY A 148 13.21 -2.42 -19.59
C GLY A 148 11.68 -2.49 -19.63
N VAL A 149 11.01 -2.27 -18.51
CA VAL A 149 9.53 -2.29 -18.44
C VAL A 149 9.00 -0.91 -18.85
N ASN A 150 8.08 -0.88 -19.81
CA ASN A 150 7.39 0.35 -20.19
C ASN A 150 6.56 0.89 -19.00
N SER A 151 7.00 2.00 -18.41
CA SER A 151 6.29 2.65 -17.30
C SER A 151 5.05 3.42 -17.77
N GLY A 152 4.92 3.74 -19.06
CA GLY A 152 3.89 4.63 -19.57
C GLY A 152 3.98 6.06 -19.01
N VAL A 153 5.13 6.42 -18.43
CA VAL A 153 5.40 7.75 -17.87
C VAL A 153 6.53 8.39 -18.67
N LEU A 154 6.23 9.52 -19.33
CA LEU A 154 7.22 10.39 -19.95
C LEU A 154 7.40 11.62 -19.05
N SER A 155 8.64 11.91 -18.65
CA SER A 155 8.96 13.06 -17.80
C SER A 155 10.33 13.63 -18.19
N SER A 156 10.41 14.95 -18.30
CA SER A 156 11.67 15.69 -18.44
C SER A 156 12.29 16.05 -17.08
N LYS A 157 11.58 15.82 -15.96
CA LYS A 157 12.07 16.12 -14.61
C LYS A 157 13.09 15.06 -14.17
N LYS A 158 14.22 15.52 -13.63
CA LYS A 158 15.25 14.63 -13.06
C LYS A 158 14.67 13.84 -11.87
N PRO A 159 14.81 12.50 -11.84
CA PRO A 159 14.33 11.69 -10.73
C PRO A 159 15.05 12.03 -9.41
N LEU A 160 14.32 11.93 -8.29
CA LEU A 160 14.87 12.16 -6.95
C LEU A 160 15.67 10.93 -6.50
N MET A 161 16.99 11.08 -6.36
CA MET A 161 17.86 10.03 -5.82
C MET A 161 17.61 9.84 -4.32
N ARG A 162 17.41 8.59 -3.90
CA ARG A 162 17.34 8.17 -2.50
C ARG A 162 18.59 7.39 -2.11
N GLN A 163 18.80 7.27 -0.80
CA GLN A 163 19.90 6.47 -0.28
C GLN A 163 19.75 5.01 -0.69
N GLY A 164 20.86 4.38 -1.09
CA GLY A 164 20.91 3.05 -1.66
C GLY A 164 21.40 3.07 -3.12
N PHE A 165 21.83 1.92 -3.61
CA PHE A 165 22.24 1.77 -5.00
C PHE A 165 21.01 1.93 -5.90
N GLN A 166 21.05 2.89 -6.84
CA GLN A 166 20.04 2.99 -7.89
C GLN A 166 18.59 3.01 -7.31
N SER A 167 18.34 3.93 -6.37
CA SER A 167 17.03 4.09 -5.71
C SER A 167 16.47 5.47 -6.01
N PHE A 168 15.29 5.52 -6.63
CA PHE A 168 14.54 6.75 -6.86
C PHE A 168 13.35 6.87 -5.91
N GLY A 169 12.84 8.09 -5.77
CA GLY A 169 11.69 8.41 -4.94
C GLY A 169 10.57 9.15 -5.68
N VAL A 170 9.32 8.84 -5.31
CA VAL A 170 8.13 9.60 -5.74
C VAL A 170 7.92 10.82 -4.83
N ARG A 171 8.20 10.67 -3.52
CA ARG A 171 8.11 11.74 -2.50
C ARG A 171 9.17 12.81 -2.67
N GLN A 172 8.72 14.04 -2.92
CA GLN A 172 9.51 15.26 -2.77
C GLN A 172 9.88 15.43 -1.29
N LYS A 173 11.18 15.56 -1.01
CA LYS A 173 11.68 15.93 0.32
C LYS A 173 11.61 17.43 0.49
#